data_AF-A0A1D1UI73-F1
#
_entry.id   AF-A0A1D1UI73-F1
#
_cell.length_a   1.000
_cell.length_b   1.000
_cell.length_c   1.000
_cell.angle_alpha   90.00
_cell.angle_beta   90.00
_cell.angle_gamma   90.00
#
_symmetry.space_group_name_H-M   'P 1'
#
loop_
_entity.id
_entity.type
_entity.pdbx_description
1 polymer ?
#
loop_
_entity_poly.entity_id
_entity_poly.type
_entity_poly.pdbx_seq_one_letter_code
_entity_poly.pdbx_strand_id
1 'polypeptide(L)'
;MNLDLDEDDDYDVEVDVTIMLLQLVSATRYLQRPEVPKSKHFVQPVFPFLDDERFKEEVRMSCESFETVLRKIEGHDAFHRPSNNSQSDPRLQLLICAYRFRSSGSSLSVGKTARRFGVSEGFVILCTGRYIEALLSLGGSEITWPNKKERASIKVRVLALGNFVTRIKSRL
;
A
#
# COMPACT_ATOMS: atom_id res chain seq x y z
N MET A 1 11.64 -40.76 -66.34
CA MET A 1 12.33 -39.50 -65.99
C MET A 1 11.37 -38.71 -65.13
N ASN A 2 11.86 -38.31 -63.96
CA ASN A 2 11.29 -37.38 -62.99
C ASN A 2 10.12 -37.89 -62.13
N LEU A 3 10.53 -38.64 -61.11
CA LEU A 3 9.98 -38.57 -59.76
C LEU A 3 10.19 -37.16 -59.15
N ASP A 4 9.48 -36.93 -58.06
CA ASP A 4 9.67 -35.89 -57.02
C ASP A 4 8.75 -34.66 -57.12
N LEU A 5 7.48 -34.87 -56.73
CA LEU A 5 6.68 -33.87 -56.03
C LEU A 5 6.59 -34.34 -54.56
N ASP A 6 7.64 -34.09 -53.79
CA ASP A 6 7.61 -34.18 -52.32
C ASP A 6 7.40 -32.77 -51.77
N GLU A 7 6.15 -32.30 -51.79
CA GLU A 7 5.67 -31.14 -51.04
C GLU A 7 4.31 -31.52 -50.46
N ASP A 8 4.23 -32.30 -49.36
CA ASP A 8 3.01 -32.38 -48.52
C ASP A 8 3.16 -33.27 -47.26
N ASP A 9 4.21 -33.05 -46.45
CA ASP A 9 4.29 -33.65 -45.09
C ASP A 9 4.67 -32.64 -43.97
N ASP A 10 4.85 -31.35 -44.31
CA ASP A 10 5.24 -30.30 -43.32
C ASP A 10 4.02 -29.57 -42.72
N TYR A 11 2.89 -29.56 -43.42
CA TYR A 11 1.70 -28.80 -43.02
C TYR A 11 0.98 -29.36 -41.77
N ASP A 12 0.95 -30.69 -41.59
CA ASP A 12 0.22 -31.31 -40.47
C ASP A 12 0.94 -31.14 -39.12
N VAL A 13 2.27 -31.13 -39.12
CA VAL A 13 3.07 -30.92 -37.90
C VAL A 13 2.99 -29.46 -37.45
N GLU A 14 2.98 -28.51 -38.38
CA GLU A 14 2.87 -27.08 -38.08
C GLU A 14 1.48 -26.72 -37.51
N VAL A 15 0.42 -27.33 -38.04
CA VAL A 15 -0.96 -27.16 -37.53
C VAL A 15 -1.11 -27.71 -36.10
N ASP A 16 -0.50 -28.86 -35.76
CA ASP A 16 -0.58 -29.41 -34.41
C ASP A 16 0.16 -28.53 -33.37
N VAL A 17 1.35 -28.03 -33.73
CA VAL A 17 2.13 -27.12 -32.89
C VAL A 17 1.36 -25.81 -32.65
N THR A 18 0.73 -25.24 -33.68
CA THR A 18 -0.04 -24.00 -33.54
C THR A 18 -1.29 -24.17 -32.67
N ILE A 19 -2.00 -25.29 -32.78
CA ILE A 19 -3.15 -25.62 -31.93
C ILE A 19 -2.70 -25.79 -30.46
N MET A 20 -1.60 -26.49 -30.22
CA MET A 20 -1.04 -26.64 -28.87
C MET A 20 -0.59 -25.30 -28.26
N LEU A 21 0.04 -24.43 -29.05
CA LEU A 21 0.40 -23.07 -28.62
C LEU A 21 -0.84 -22.23 -28.29
N LEU A 22 -1.89 -22.32 -29.10
CA LEU A 22 -3.14 -21.60 -28.87
C LEU A 22 -3.83 -22.08 -27.58
N GLN A 23 -3.86 -23.39 -27.34
CA GLN A 23 -4.38 -23.96 -26.11
C GLN A 23 -3.56 -23.53 -24.89
N LEU A 24 -2.23 -23.53 -24.99
CA LEU A 24 -1.33 -23.06 -23.93
C LEU A 24 -1.53 -21.57 -23.61
N VAL A 25 -1.60 -20.71 -24.63
CA VAL A 25 -1.88 -19.27 -24.47
C VAL A 25 -3.26 -19.06 -23.85
N SER A 26 -4.26 -19.82 -24.29
CA SER A 26 -5.64 -19.70 -23.77
C SER A 26 -5.79 -20.22 -22.35
N ALA A 27 -5.00 -21.23 -21.95
CA ALA A 27 -5.00 -21.81 -20.62
C ALA A 27 -4.12 -21.05 -19.61
N THR A 28 -3.19 -20.22 -20.09
CA THR A 28 -2.28 -19.47 -19.23
C THR A 28 -2.66 -18.00 -19.16
N ARG A 29 -2.86 -17.47 -17.96
CA ARG A 29 -3.10 -16.02 -17.77
C ARG A 29 -1.88 -15.17 -18.19
N TYR A 30 -0.69 -15.74 -18.10
CA TYR A 30 0.57 -15.11 -18.46
C TYR A 30 1.49 -16.16 -19.07
N LEU A 31 2.03 -15.89 -20.27
CA LEU A 31 3.00 -16.77 -20.94
C LEU A 31 4.31 -16.86 -20.17
N GLN A 32 4.80 -15.72 -19.68
CA GLN A 32 5.91 -15.63 -18.76
C GLN A 32 5.63 -14.51 -17.76
N ARG A 33 5.83 -14.80 -16.47
CA ARG A 33 5.76 -13.80 -15.41
C ARG A 33 7.13 -13.77 -14.72
N PRO A 34 8.02 -12.83 -15.06
CA PRO A 34 9.30 -12.74 -14.39
C PRO A 34 9.07 -12.47 -12.89
N GLU A 35 9.82 -13.18 -12.05
CA GLU A 35 9.78 -12.94 -10.62
C GLU A 35 10.37 -11.55 -10.32
N VAL A 36 9.67 -10.78 -9.50
CA VAL A 36 10.17 -9.50 -9.01
C VAL A 36 10.74 -9.74 -7.62
N PRO A 37 12.05 -9.51 -7.39
CA PRO A 37 12.65 -9.62 -6.07
C PRO A 37 11.96 -8.71 -5.06
N LYS A 38 11.71 -9.26 -3.86
CA LYS A 38 10.97 -8.63 -2.77
C LYS A 38 11.70 -8.87 -1.46
N SER A 39 11.65 -7.91 -0.54
CA SER A 39 12.28 -8.04 0.78
C SER A 39 11.24 -7.97 1.89
N LYS A 40 11.27 -8.94 2.81
CA LYS A 40 10.50 -8.90 4.07
C LYS A 40 11.31 -8.32 5.23
N HIS A 41 12.59 -8.01 5.01
CA HIS A 41 13.49 -7.51 6.05
C HIS A 41 13.06 -6.16 6.62
N PHE A 42 12.34 -5.32 5.88
CA PHE A 42 11.87 -4.07 6.46
C PHE A 42 10.78 -4.30 7.52
N VAL A 43 9.86 -5.23 7.26
CA VAL A 43 8.67 -5.45 8.10
C VAL A 43 9.00 -6.23 9.37
N GLN A 44 9.85 -7.25 9.26
CA GLN A 44 10.08 -8.18 10.36
C GLN A 44 11.19 -7.70 11.33
N PRO A 45 12.45 -7.48 10.89
CA PRO A 45 13.53 -7.07 11.79
C PRO A 45 13.77 -5.57 11.91
N VAL A 46 13.22 -4.71 11.04
CA VAL A 46 13.48 -3.26 11.12
C VAL A 46 12.34 -2.54 11.82
N PHE A 47 11.11 -2.72 11.34
CA PHE A 47 9.97 -1.96 11.81
C PHE A 47 9.68 -2.06 13.32
N PRO A 48 9.69 -3.25 13.96
CA PRO A 48 9.40 -3.36 15.39
C PRO A 48 10.46 -2.73 16.32
N PHE A 49 11.65 -2.45 15.78
CA PHE A 49 12.79 -1.93 16.54
C PHE A 49 13.08 -0.46 16.23
N LEU A 50 12.21 0.22 15.48
CA LEU A 50 12.32 1.66 15.28
C LEU A 50 11.96 2.39 16.57
N ASP A 51 12.79 3.37 16.93
CA ASP A 51 12.41 4.38 17.92
C ASP A 51 11.28 5.28 17.39
N ASP A 52 10.66 6.05 18.27
CA ASP A 52 9.51 6.90 17.92
C ASP A 52 9.84 7.98 16.88
N GLU A 53 11.07 8.49 16.85
CA GLU A 53 11.48 9.50 15.86
C GLU A 53 11.55 8.87 14.47
N ARG A 54 12.23 7.74 14.33
CA ARG A 54 12.36 7.00 13.07
C ARG A 54 11.02 6.42 12.62
N PHE A 55 10.21 5.95 13.55
CA PHE A 55 8.85 5.51 13.25
C PHE A 55 8.03 6.66 12.65
N LYS A 56 8.09 7.83 13.26
CA LYS A 56 7.42 9.04 12.77
C LYS A 56 8.00 9.51 11.43
N GLU A 57 9.28 9.31 11.16
CA GLU A 57 9.87 9.55 9.85
C GLU A 57 9.32 8.60 8.78
N GLU A 58 9.03 7.34 9.11
CA GLU A 58 8.51 6.34 8.17
C GLU A 58 6.99 6.46 7.92
N VAL A 59 6.22 6.88 8.94
CA VAL A 59 4.75 6.77 8.94
C VAL A 59 4.04 8.13 9.16
N ARG A 60 4.79 9.20 9.48
CA ARG A 60 4.30 10.57 9.81
C ARG A 60 3.44 10.69 11.07
N MET A 61 3.37 9.66 11.89
CA MET A 61 2.64 9.65 13.16
C MET A 61 3.50 8.98 14.25
N SER A 62 3.24 9.28 15.52
CA SER A 62 3.88 8.54 16.62
C SER A 62 3.37 7.10 16.66
N CYS A 63 4.13 6.20 17.29
CA CYS A 63 3.72 4.82 17.52
C CYS A 63 2.37 4.78 18.27
N GLU A 64 2.20 5.62 19.30
CA GLU A 64 0.95 5.74 20.05
C GLU A 64 -0.25 6.14 19.16
N SER A 65 -0.06 7.12 18.27
CA SER A 65 -1.12 7.55 17.36
C SER A 65 -1.48 6.44 16.38
N PHE A 66 -0.48 5.71 15.89
CA PHE A 66 -0.66 4.56 15.00
C PHE A 66 -1.49 3.46 15.66
N GLU A 67 -1.15 3.08 16.89
CA GLU A 67 -1.91 2.08 17.66
C GLU A 67 -3.35 2.54 17.94
N THR A 68 -3.53 3.82 18.22
CA THR A 68 -4.86 4.40 18.46
C THR A 68 -5.73 4.29 17.22
N VAL A 69 -5.18 4.62 16.05
CA VAL A 69 -5.89 4.45 14.77
C VAL A 69 -6.18 2.98 14.50
N LEU A 70 -5.20 2.10 14.70
CA LEU A 70 -5.36 0.65 14.49
C LEU A 70 -6.51 0.09 15.31
N ARG A 71 -6.57 0.37 16.61
CA ARG A 71 -7.65 -0.09 17.50
C ARG A 71 -9.04 0.38 17.08
N LYS A 72 -9.14 1.55 16.45
CA LYS A 72 -10.44 2.08 15.97
C LYS A 72 -10.93 1.41 14.69
N ILE A 73 -10.00 0.96 13.84
CA ILE A 73 -10.35 0.44 12.51
C ILE A 73 -10.23 -1.08 12.41
N GLU A 74 -9.52 -1.75 13.32
CA GLU A 74 -9.20 -3.17 13.17
C GLU A 74 -10.46 -4.02 13.01
N GLY A 75 -11.53 -3.74 13.75
CA GLY A 75 -12.81 -4.43 13.65
C GLY A 75 -13.66 -4.11 12.41
N HIS A 76 -13.18 -3.28 11.48
CA HIS A 76 -13.95 -2.88 10.30
C HIS A 76 -14.04 -4.03 9.28
N ASP A 77 -15.20 -4.19 8.62
CA ASP A 77 -15.48 -5.27 7.65
C ASP A 77 -14.51 -5.27 6.46
N ALA A 78 -13.93 -4.11 6.12
CA ALA A 78 -12.89 -3.98 5.11
C ALA A 78 -11.67 -4.89 5.38
N PHE A 79 -11.39 -5.21 6.65
CA PHE A 79 -10.31 -6.11 7.08
C PHE A 79 -10.80 -7.50 7.48
N HIS A 80 -12.11 -7.73 7.48
CA HIS A 80 -12.77 -8.95 7.96
C HIS A 80 -13.86 -9.40 6.99
N ARG A 81 -13.50 -9.64 5.72
CA ARG A 81 -14.43 -10.36 4.81
C ARG A 81 -14.64 -11.82 5.27
N PRO A 82 -15.88 -12.36 5.16
CA PRO A 82 -16.19 -13.76 5.45
C PRO A 82 -15.76 -14.68 4.29
N SER A 83 -14.48 -14.67 3.93
CA SER A 83 -13.91 -15.67 3.02
C SER A 83 -13.04 -16.64 3.81
N ASN A 84 -13.02 -17.90 3.39
CA ASN A 84 -12.29 -19.00 4.04
C ASN A 84 -10.76 -18.85 3.99
N ASN A 85 -10.25 -17.68 3.63
CA ASN A 85 -8.83 -17.37 3.46
C ASN A 85 -8.36 -16.52 4.63
N SER A 86 -7.24 -16.91 5.24
CA SER A 86 -6.53 -16.09 6.24
C SER A 86 -6.33 -14.68 5.70
N GLN A 87 -6.99 -13.69 6.30
CA GLN A 87 -6.79 -12.29 5.94
C GLN A 87 -5.43 -11.81 6.43
N SER A 88 -4.88 -10.81 5.75
CA SER A 88 -3.62 -10.20 6.14
C SER A 88 -3.82 -9.28 7.34
N ASP A 89 -2.84 -9.29 8.24
CA ASP A 89 -2.82 -8.48 9.46
C ASP A 89 -3.20 -6.99 9.21
N PRO A 90 -4.26 -6.46 9.84
CA PRO A 90 -4.67 -5.06 9.74
C PRO A 90 -3.54 -4.07 10.06
N ARG A 91 -2.64 -4.44 10.97
CA ARG A 91 -1.46 -3.63 11.33
C ARG A 91 -0.53 -3.44 10.15
N LEU A 92 -0.24 -4.51 9.41
CA LEU A 92 0.58 -4.45 8.19
C LEU A 92 -0.11 -3.63 7.10
N GLN A 93 -1.43 -3.79 6.93
CA GLN A 93 -2.19 -3.01 5.95
C GLN A 93 -2.13 -1.52 6.29
N LEU A 94 -2.35 -1.15 7.56
CA LEU A 94 -2.24 0.23 8.05
C LEU A 94 -0.85 0.82 7.80
N LEU A 95 0.19 0.05 8.13
CA LEU A 95 1.58 0.47 7.93
C LEU A 95 1.90 0.77 6.47
N ILE A 96 1.52 -0.13 5.55
CA ILE A 96 1.71 0.06 4.11
C ILE A 96 1.02 1.35 3.66
N CYS A 97 -0.20 1.60 4.13
CA CYS A 97 -0.97 2.78 3.74
C CYS A 97 -0.36 4.07 4.25
N ALA A 98 -0.01 4.12 5.53
CA ALA A 98 0.56 5.32 6.12
C ALA A 98 1.96 5.63 5.56
N TYR A 99 2.76 4.61 5.24
CA TYR A 99 4.01 4.78 4.50
C TYR A 99 3.78 5.37 3.09
N ARG A 100 2.71 4.95 2.41
CA ARG A 100 2.34 5.53 1.11
C ARG A 100 1.93 6.99 1.26
N PHE A 101 1.09 7.33 2.24
CA PHE A 101 0.65 8.72 2.45
C PHE A 101 1.78 9.66 2.85
N ARG A 102 2.80 9.14 3.54
CA ARG A 102 4.04 9.90 3.76
C ARG A 102 4.71 10.28 2.43
N SER A 103 4.81 9.31 1.55
CA SER A 103 5.71 9.39 0.40
C SER A 103 5.16 10.39 -0.62
N SER A 104 6.03 11.24 -1.17
CA SER A 104 5.71 12.13 -2.29
C SER A 104 6.57 11.75 -3.51
N GLY A 105 6.07 12.08 -4.71
CA GLY A 105 6.77 11.81 -5.97
C GLY A 105 7.03 10.32 -6.24
N SER A 106 8.22 9.99 -6.75
CA SER A 106 8.61 8.64 -7.18
C SER A 106 8.65 7.57 -6.07
N SER A 107 8.51 7.97 -4.80
CA SER A 107 8.42 7.07 -3.64
C SER A 107 6.99 6.56 -3.39
N LEU A 108 5.98 7.13 -4.05
CA LEU A 108 4.59 6.63 -4.08
C LEU A 108 4.39 5.42 -5.00
N SER A 109 5.42 5.05 -5.76
CA SER A 109 5.33 3.94 -6.70
C SER A 109 4.90 2.66 -5.98
N VAL A 110 3.76 2.12 -6.41
CA VAL A 110 3.18 0.88 -5.86
C VAL A 110 4.22 -0.26 -5.89
N GLY A 111 4.99 -0.36 -6.98
CA GLY A 111 6.06 -1.35 -7.09
C GLY A 111 7.19 -1.17 -6.07
N LYS A 112 7.60 0.07 -5.77
CA LYS A 112 8.62 0.32 -4.73
C LYS A 112 8.12 -0.03 -3.34
N THR A 113 6.89 0.35 -3.02
CA THR A 113 6.23 -0.04 -1.76
C THR A 113 6.13 -1.57 -1.67
N ALA A 114 5.66 -2.22 -2.73
CA ALA A 114 5.52 -3.68 -2.77
C ALA A 114 6.85 -4.40 -2.52
N ARG A 115 7.95 -3.94 -3.14
CA ARG A 115 9.29 -4.50 -2.92
C ARG A 115 9.81 -4.26 -1.51
N ARG A 116 9.60 -3.07 -0.93
CA ARG A 116 10.04 -2.72 0.43
C ARG A 116 9.32 -3.54 1.50
N PHE A 117 8.02 -3.75 1.34
CA PHE A 117 7.20 -4.50 2.30
C PHE A 117 7.13 -6.00 2.00
N GLY A 118 7.69 -6.45 0.88
CA GLY A 118 7.72 -7.86 0.53
C GLY A 118 6.37 -8.42 0.06
N VAL A 119 5.50 -7.57 -0.50
CA VAL A 119 4.11 -7.89 -0.87
C VAL A 119 3.88 -7.76 -2.38
N SER A 120 2.68 -8.10 -2.87
CA SER A 120 2.30 -7.86 -4.27
C SER A 120 1.82 -6.41 -4.47
N GLU A 121 1.97 -5.87 -5.68
CA GLU A 121 1.50 -4.51 -6.00
C GLU A 121 -0.02 -4.37 -5.84
N GLY A 122 -0.79 -5.38 -6.26
CA GLY A 122 -2.23 -5.42 -6.05
C GLY A 122 -2.61 -5.40 -4.57
N PHE A 123 -1.82 -6.04 -3.70
CA PHE A 123 -2.05 -6.02 -2.26
C PHE A 123 -1.84 -4.61 -1.68
N VAL A 124 -0.82 -3.87 -2.15
CA VAL A 124 -0.58 -2.48 -1.73
C VAL A 124 -1.78 -1.58 -2.05
N ILE A 125 -2.36 -1.73 -3.25
CA ILE A 125 -3.55 -0.97 -3.68
C ILE A 125 -4.75 -1.34 -2.81
N LEU A 126 -4.96 -2.65 -2.60
CA LEU A 126 -6.05 -3.17 -1.78
C LEU A 126 -6.01 -2.64 -0.34
N CYS A 127 -4.82 -2.67 0.30
CA CYS A 127 -4.63 -2.13 1.64
C CYS A 127 -5.06 -0.66 1.69
N THR A 128 -4.64 0.14 0.70
CA THR A 128 -4.94 1.58 0.67
C THR A 128 -6.42 1.87 0.48
N GLY A 129 -7.12 1.11 -0.37
CA GLY A 129 -8.58 1.23 -0.49
C GLY A 129 -9.29 0.92 0.82
N ARG A 130 -8.97 -0.23 1.44
CA ARG A 130 -9.57 -0.67 2.72
C ARG A 130 -9.33 0.32 3.85
N TYR A 131 -8.12 0.87 3.93
CA TYR A 131 -7.78 1.84 4.95
C TYR A 131 -8.51 3.18 4.76
N ILE A 132 -8.61 3.67 3.52
CA ILE A 132 -9.40 4.88 3.22
C ILE A 132 -10.87 4.65 3.59
N GLU A 133 -11.45 3.51 3.23
CA GLU A 133 -12.82 3.15 3.57
C GLU A 133 -13.05 3.16 5.10
N ALA A 134 -12.17 2.51 5.86
CA ALA A 134 -12.27 2.47 7.32
C ALA A 134 -12.01 3.84 7.98
N LEU A 135 -11.15 4.69 7.43
CA LEU A 135 -10.96 6.04 7.94
C LEU A 135 -12.17 6.93 7.67
N LEU A 136 -12.78 6.81 6.49
CA LEU A 136 -13.96 7.59 6.13
C LEU A 136 -15.17 7.20 7.00
N SER A 137 -15.29 5.94 7.41
CA SER A 137 -16.35 5.52 8.34
C SER A 137 -16.21 6.17 9.73
N LEU A 138 -14.98 6.43 10.19
CA LEU A 138 -14.71 7.17 11.43
C LEU A 138 -14.88 8.69 11.30
N GLY A 139 -14.81 9.24 10.10
CA GLY A 139 -14.81 10.69 9.87
C GLY A 139 -16.01 11.41 10.49
N GLY A 140 -17.20 10.80 10.43
CA GLY A 140 -18.43 11.39 10.96
C GLY A 140 -18.48 11.52 12.48
N SER A 141 -17.82 10.62 13.22
CA SER A 141 -17.80 10.63 14.69
C SER A 141 -16.61 11.39 15.28
N GLU A 142 -15.50 11.45 14.54
CA GLU A 142 -14.22 11.96 15.06
C GLU A 142 -13.83 13.34 14.51
N ILE A 143 -14.35 13.73 13.34
CA ILE A 143 -13.96 14.97 12.67
C ILE A 143 -15.11 15.98 12.74
N THR A 144 -15.02 16.92 13.68
CA THR A 144 -15.93 18.05 13.78
C THR A 144 -15.21 19.35 13.42
N TRP A 145 -15.86 20.21 12.64
CA TRP A 145 -15.33 21.54 12.37
C TRP A 145 -15.38 22.41 13.62
N PRO A 146 -14.25 23.03 14.03
CA PRO A 146 -14.21 23.80 15.25
C PRO A 146 -15.07 25.06 15.14
N ASN A 147 -15.87 25.32 16.17
CA ASN A 147 -16.71 26.50 16.27
C ASN A 147 -15.87 27.76 16.58
N LYS A 148 -16.49 28.95 16.59
CA LYS A 148 -15.76 30.23 16.78
C LYS A 148 -14.96 30.27 18.09
N LYS A 149 -15.49 29.68 19.17
CA LYS A 149 -14.82 29.63 20.48
C LYS A 149 -13.65 28.64 20.44
N GLU A 150 -13.86 27.44 19.92
CA GLU A 150 -12.81 26.42 19.77
C GLU A 150 -11.67 26.92 18.87
N ARG A 151 -11.97 27.61 17.78
CA ARG A 151 -10.96 28.23 16.92
C ARG A 151 -10.13 29.27 17.68
N ALA A 152 -10.74 30.05 18.58
CA ALA A 152 -10.00 30.99 19.42
C ALA A 152 -9.08 30.26 20.40
N SER A 153 -9.55 29.19 21.06
CA SER A 153 -8.73 28.37 21.95
C SER A 153 -7.59 27.65 21.22
N ILE A 154 -7.85 27.11 20.03
CA ILE A 154 -6.83 26.51 19.15
C ILE A 154 -5.79 27.56 18.77
N LYS A 155 -6.21 28.77 18.39
CA LYS A 155 -5.30 29.88 18.09
C LYS A 155 -4.38 30.19 19.27
N VAL A 156 -4.93 30.31 20.48
CA VAL A 156 -4.13 30.55 21.70
C VAL A 156 -3.13 29.41 21.92
N ARG A 157 -3.57 28.16 21.84
CA ARG A 157 -2.71 26.98 22.04
C ARG A 157 -1.60 26.88 21.00
N VAL A 158 -1.91 27.14 19.72
CA VAL A 158 -0.92 27.15 18.63
C VAL A 158 0.09 28.28 18.82
N LEU A 159 -0.34 29.46 19.26
CA LEU A 159 0.56 30.59 19.56
C LEU A 159 1.44 30.34 20.80
N ALA A 160 0.96 29.57 21.78
CA ALA A 160 1.74 29.19 22.96
C ALA A 160 2.77 28.09 22.66
N LEU A 161 2.43 27.12 21.79
CA LEU A 161 3.33 26.04 21.37
C LEU A 161 4.32 26.48 20.28
N GLY A 162 3.94 27.45 19.46
CA GLY A 162 4.82 28.02 18.45
C GLY A 162 5.72 29.09 19.06
N ASN A 163 7.03 29.00 18.82
CA ASN A 163 8.01 30.07 19.07
C ASN A 163 7.78 31.36 18.24
N PHE A 164 6.56 31.63 17.80
CA PHE A 164 6.19 32.80 17.01
C PHE A 164 6.26 34.09 17.82
N VAL A 165 5.99 34.04 19.13
CA VAL A 165 6.02 35.23 20.00
C VAL A 165 7.45 35.64 20.37
N THR A 166 8.37 34.68 20.52
CA THR A 166 9.77 34.96 20.91
C THR A 166 10.59 35.58 19.77
N ARG A 167 10.21 35.37 18.52
CA ARG A 167 10.96 35.89 17.35
C ARG A 167 10.72 37.37 17.01
N ILE A 168 9.64 37.97 17.53
CA ILE A 168 9.33 39.39 17.29
C ILE A 168 10.07 40.30 18.28
N LYS A 169 10.34 39.82 19.51
CA LYS A 169 11.02 40.62 20.55
C LYS A 169 12.56 40.65 20.45
N SER A 170 13.16 39.89 19.54
CA SER A 170 14.63 39.89 19.31
C SER A 170 15.07 40.71 18.09
N ARG A 171 14.17 41.53 17.53
CA ARG A 171 14.40 42.37 16.33
C ARG A 171 13.93 43.83 16.51
N LEU A 172 13.64 44.23 17.75
CA LEU A 172 13.45 45.61 18.17
C LEU A 172 14.47 45.90 19.27
#